data_AF-G7RV23-F1
#
_entry.id   AF-G7RV23-F1
#
_cell.length_a   1.000
_cell.length_b   1.000
_cell.length_c   1.000
_cell.angle_alpha   90.00
_cell.angle_beta   90.00
_cell.angle_gamma   90.00
#
_symmetry.space_group_name_H-M   'P 1'
#
loop_
_entity.id
_entity.type
_entity.pdbx_description
1 polymer ?
#
loop_
_entity_poly.entity_id
_entity_poly.type
_entity_poly.pdbx_seq_one_letter_code
_entity_poly.pdbx_strand_id
1 'polypeptide(L)'
;MAYDFKEAFFCIYDEPDKQSAQNAFEAWKNSLPPYGMEPFKKLVKTVHNHYDDIFAYWDAPFSLTNGYTEGLNGLIKMSNRLGRGYSYEIIRAKTLYSKEARKVGSGIRAGRGKVEYGPHIPTLLKQAEGGELD
;
A
#
# COMPACT_ATOMS: atom_id res chain seq x y z
N MET A 1 19.66 20.45 7.61
CA MET A 1 18.68 21.26 6.87
C MET A 1 17.59 20.42 6.21
N ALA A 2 17.87 19.62 5.16
CA ALA A 2 16.81 18.80 4.52
C ALA A 2 16.20 17.75 5.48
N TYR A 3 17.03 17.17 6.36
CA TYR A 3 16.56 16.27 7.42
C TYR A 3 15.60 17.00 8.38
N ASP A 4 15.99 18.17 8.88
CA ASP A 4 15.17 18.95 9.82
C ASP A 4 13.84 19.38 9.20
N PHE A 5 13.82 19.75 7.92
CA PHE A 5 12.58 20.07 7.18
C PHE A 5 11.66 18.85 7.07
N LYS A 6 12.23 17.67 6.83
CA LYS A 6 11.48 16.42 6.82
C LYS A 6 10.89 16.16 8.21
N GLU A 7 11.69 16.19 9.27
CA GLU A 7 11.21 15.92 10.64
C GLU A 7 10.15 16.95 11.07
N ALA A 8 10.34 18.24 10.76
CA ALA A 8 9.34 19.28 11.04
C ALA A 8 8.00 19.04 10.31
N PHE A 9 8.03 18.45 9.11
CA PHE A 9 6.81 18.01 8.44
C PHE A 9 6.15 16.84 9.15
N PHE A 10 6.93 15.88 9.67
CA PHE A 10 6.40 14.75 10.43
C PHE A 10 5.71 15.20 11.73
N CYS A 11 6.26 16.21 12.42
CA CYS A 11 5.65 16.76 13.64
C CYS A 11 4.24 17.32 13.45
N ILE A 12 3.79 17.61 12.23
CA ILE A 12 2.40 18.02 11.97
C ILE A 12 1.41 16.94 12.45
N TYR A 13 1.79 15.66 12.35
CA TYR A 13 0.94 14.53 12.78
C TYR A 13 0.86 14.37 14.31
N ASP A 14 1.66 15.12 15.07
CA ASP A 14 1.58 15.17 16.53
C ASP A 14 0.59 16.23 17.03
N GLU A 15 0.02 17.05 16.13
CA GLU A 15 -0.98 18.07 16.47
C GLU A 15 -2.31 17.43 16.93
N PRO A 16 -2.99 18.03 17.93
CA PRO A 16 -4.12 17.41 18.60
C PRO A 16 -5.40 17.37 17.76
N ASP A 17 -5.53 18.27 16.79
CA ASP A 17 -6.72 18.44 15.99
C ASP A 17 -6.42 18.89 14.56
N LYS A 18 -7.41 18.72 13.69
CA LYS A 18 -7.33 19.02 12.26
C LYS A 18 -6.94 20.47 11.98
N GLN A 19 -7.49 21.43 12.72
CA GLN A 19 -7.24 22.85 12.47
C GLN A 19 -5.81 23.22 12.87
N SER A 20 -5.33 22.72 14.00
CA SER A 20 -3.96 22.88 14.47
C SER A 20 -2.96 22.29 13.48
N ALA A 21 -3.24 21.09 12.95
CA ALA A 21 -2.43 20.45 11.92
C ALA A 21 -2.38 21.24 10.60
N GLN A 22 -3.52 21.76 10.14
CA GLN A 22 -3.58 22.61 8.94
C GLN A 22 -2.75 23.90 9.12
N ASN A 23 -2.84 24.53 10.29
CA ASN A 23 -2.05 25.71 10.62
C ASN A 23 -0.54 25.38 10.67
N ALA A 24 -0.16 24.25 11.28
CA ALA A 24 1.21 23.78 11.34
C ALA A 24 1.77 23.49 9.94
N PHE A 25 0.98 22.87 9.05
CA PHE A 25 1.36 22.66 7.65
C PHE A 25 1.59 23.98 6.90
N GLU A 26 0.69 24.96 7.07
CA GLU A 26 0.84 26.27 6.45
C GLU A 26 2.10 27.00 6.95
N ALA A 27 2.37 26.98 8.26
CA ALA A 27 3.58 27.54 8.84
C ALA A 27 4.84 26.85 8.32
N TRP A 28 4.84 25.51 8.27
CA TRP A 28 5.94 24.72 7.72
C TRP A 28 6.18 25.05 6.24
N LYS A 29 5.12 25.12 5.43
CA LYS A 29 5.20 25.51 4.01
C LYS A 29 5.81 26.89 3.83
N ASN A 30 5.39 27.86 4.64
CA ASN A 30 5.87 29.23 4.56
C ASN A 30 7.33 29.39 5.02
N SER A 31 7.87 28.40 5.75
CA SER A 31 9.28 28.37 6.12
C SER A 31 10.22 27.87 5.00
N LEU A 32 9.68 27.34 3.90
CA LEU A 32 10.49 26.85 2.78
C LEU A 32 11.21 28.01 2.06
N PRO A 33 12.50 27.86 1.74
CA PRO A 33 13.23 28.90 1.01
C PRO A 33 12.69 29.06 -0.43
N PRO A 34 12.76 30.27 -1.01
CA PRO A 34 12.27 30.53 -2.37
C PRO A 34 13.02 29.72 -3.44
N TYR A 35 14.30 29.43 -3.21
CA TYR A 35 15.17 28.69 -4.12
C TYR A 35 15.64 27.38 -3.50
N GLY A 36 15.72 26.32 -4.32
CA GLY A 36 16.09 24.98 -3.86
C GLY A 36 14.92 24.20 -3.24
N MET A 37 15.24 23.07 -2.61
CA MET A 37 14.25 22.21 -1.92
C MET A 37 13.09 21.74 -2.81
N GLU A 38 13.33 21.57 -4.12
CA GLU A 38 12.31 21.14 -5.09
C GLU A 38 11.54 19.86 -4.70
N PRO A 39 12.15 18.85 -4.05
CA PRO A 39 11.39 17.70 -3.52
C PRO A 39 10.31 18.10 -2.51
N PHE A 40 10.58 19.06 -1.63
CA PHE A 40 9.61 19.54 -0.64
C PHE A 40 8.52 20.41 -1.29
N LYS A 41 8.85 21.19 -2.32
CA LYS A 41 7.83 21.91 -3.11
C LYS A 41 6.88 20.95 -3.82
N LYS A 42 7.39 19.83 -4.34
CA LYS A 42 6.53 18.75 -4.87
C LYS A 42 5.67 18.12 -3.79
N LEU A 43 6.21 17.88 -2.58
CA LEU A 43 5.44 17.39 -1.44
C LEU A 43 4.30 18.35 -1.08
N VAL A 44 4.60 19.66 -0.96
CA VAL A 44 3.58 20.70 -0.72
C VAL A 44 2.46 20.61 -1.76
N LYS A 45 2.81 20.50 -3.05
CA LYS A 45 1.81 20.37 -4.12
C LYS A 45 0.97 19.10 -3.96
N THR A 46 1.58 17.97 -3.63
CA THR A 46 0.86 16.72 -3.37
C THR A 46 -0.12 16.88 -2.19
N VAL A 47 0.30 17.53 -1.11
CA VAL A 47 -0.57 17.78 0.05
C VAL A 47 -1.76 18.64 -0.35
N HIS A 48 -1.58 19.70 -1.14
CA HIS A 48 -2.71 20.52 -1.60
C HIS A 48 -3.66 19.77 -2.53
N ASN A 49 -3.14 18.90 -3.40
CA ASN A 49 -3.97 18.11 -4.32
C ASN A 49 -4.88 17.11 -3.58
N HIS A 50 -4.47 16.67 -2.40
CA HIS A 50 -5.15 15.66 -1.58
C HIS A 50 -5.46 16.20 -0.18
N TYR A 51 -5.71 17.51 -0.08
CA TYR A 51 -5.75 18.22 1.20
C TYR A 51 -6.81 17.63 2.13
N ASP A 52 -8.03 17.49 1.62
CA ASP A 52 -9.16 16.95 2.39
C ASP A 52 -8.89 15.51 2.83
N ASP A 53 -8.35 14.67 1.93
CA ASP A 53 -8.04 13.26 2.21
C ASP A 53 -6.95 13.11 3.28
N ILE A 54 -5.90 13.93 3.22
CA ILE A 54 -4.78 13.89 4.16
C ILE A 54 -5.23 14.37 5.53
N PHE A 55 -5.94 15.50 5.59
CA PHE A 55 -6.41 16.07 6.86
C PHE A 55 -7.62 15.34 7.44
N ALA A 56 -8.23 14.40 6.70
CA ALA A 56 -9.21 13.47 7.26
C ALA A 56 -8.59 12.48 8.27
N TYR A 57 -7.26 12.39 8.37
CA TYR A 57 -6.57 11.63 9.42
C TYR A 57 -7.06 11.98 10.83
N TRP A 58 -7.30 13.27 11.09
CA TRP A 58 -7.79 13.76 12.40
C TRP A 58 -9.29 13.56 12.62
N ASP A 59 -10.05 13.26 11.57
CA ASP A 59 -11.47 12.92 11.68
C ASP A 59 -11.67 11.44 12.07
N ALA A 60 -10.60 10.64 12.05
CA ALA A 60 -10.66 9.23 12.42
C ALA A 60 -10.94 9.06 13.92
N PRO A 61 -11.84 8.14 14.31
CA PRO A 61 -12.21 7.94 15.73
C PRO A 61 -11.07 7.36 16.59
N PHE A 62 -9.98 6.89 15.98
CA PHE A 62 -8.79 6.39 16.63
C PHE A 62 -7.56 6.68 15.76
N SER A 63 -6.38 6.77 16.38
CA SER A 63 -5.13 7.01 15.67
C SER A 63 -4.86 5.92 14.65
N LEU A 64 -4.72 6.30 13.38
CA LEU A 64 -4.41 5.38 12.30
C LEU A 64 -2.92 5.02 12.34
N THR A 65 -2.62 3.71 12.30
CA THR A 65 -1.25 3.21 12.24
C THR A 65 -0.94 2.62 10.88
N ASN A 66 0.21 3.01 10.32
CA ASN A 66 0.75 2.39 9.11
C ASN A 66 1.23 0.95 9.34
N GLY A 67 1.31 0.48 10.59
CA GLY A 67 1.85 -0.86 10.91
C GLY A 67 1.11 -2.00 10.21
N TYR A 68 -0.21 -1.89 10.02
CA TYR A 68 -0.98 -2.92 9.32
C TYR A 68 -0.59 -3.00 7.83
N THR A 69 -0.53 -1.85 7.16
CA THR A 69 -0.20 -1.78 5.72
C THR A 69 1.26 -2.13 5.48
N GLU A 70 2.18 -1.69 6.35
CA GLU A 70 3.59 -2.06 6.30
C GLU A 70 3.82 -3.56 6.53
N GLY A 71 3.12 -4.16 7.51
CA GLY A 71 3.16 -5.59 7.75
C GLY A 71 2.71 -6.40 6.53
N LEU A 72 1.58 -6.03 5.93
CA LEU A 72 1.10 -6.64 4.70
C LEU A 72 2.09 -6.45 3.53
N ASN A 73 2.63 -5.25 3.35
CA ASN A 73 3.65 -4.97 2.35
C ASN A 73 4.91 -5.84 2.54
N GLY A 74 5.29 -6.09 3.80
CA GLY A 74 6.37 -7.02 4.16
C GLY A 74 6.07 -8.45 3.70
N LEU A 75 4.87 -8.97 3.98
CA LEU A 75 4.43 -10.30 3.54
C LEU A 75 4.43 -10.44 2.01
N ILE A 76 4.01 -9.40 1.29
CA ILE A 76 4.02 -9.38 -0.19
C ILE A 76 5.46 -9.44 -0.71
N LYS A 77 6.37 -8.62 -0.15
CA LYS A 77 7.79 -8.62 -0.53
C LYS A 77 8.44 -9.98 -0.26
N MET A 78 8.12 -10.62 0.86
CA MET A 78 8.60 -11.98 1.15
C MET A 78 8.06 -13.01 0.14
N SER A 79 6.78 -12.92 -0.22
CA SER A 79 6.15 -13.81 -1.20
C SER A 79 6.80 -13.68 -2.58
N ASN A 80 7.09 -12.45 -3.03
CA ASN A 80 7.85 -12.20 -4.25
C ASN A 80 9.26 -12.80 -4.18
N ARG A 81 9.96 -12.64 -3.05
CA ARG A 81 11.32 -13.18 -2.86
C ARG A 81 11.36 -14.71 -2.89
N LEU A 82 10.36 -15.38 -2.33
CA LEU A 82 10.24 -16.84 -2.34
C LEU A 82 9.78 -17.36 -3.71
N GLY A 83 8.91 -16.62 -4.40
CA GLY A 83 8.37 -16.93 -5.72
C GLY A 83 9.28 -16.49 -6.87
N ARG A 84 10.53 -16.99 -6.92
CA ARG A 84 11.44 -16.70 -8.05
C ARG A 84 10.77 -17.03 -9.39
N GLY A 85 10.66 -16.04 -10.27
CA GLY A 85 10.03 -16.17 -11.58
C GLY A 85 8.52 -15.91 -11.61
N TYR A 86 7.91 -15.49 -10.50
CA TYR A 86 6.53 -15.03 -10.52
C TYR A 86 6.40 -13.68 -11.23
N SER A 87 5.43 -13.58 -12.15
CA SER A 87 5.03 -12.30 -12.70
C SER A 87 4.22 -11.51 -11.66
N TYR A 88 4.07 -10.20 -11.91
CA TYR A 88 3.23 -9.32 -11.08
C TYR A 88 1.82 -9.88 -10.87
N GLU A 89 1.20 -10.40 -11.94
CA GLU A 89 -0.13 -11.00 -11.92
C GLU A 89 -0.22 -12.17 -10.93
N ILE A 90 0.81 -13.04 -10.90
CA ILE A 90 0.85 -14.19 -10.00
C ILE A 90 0.94 -13.74 -8.53
N ILE A 91 1.78 -12.74 -8.24
CA ILE A 91 1.96 -12.21 -6.89
C ILE A 91 0.69 -11.49 -6.43
N ARG A 92 0.07 -10.70 -7.30
CA ARG A 92 -1.20 -10.00 -7.05
C ARG A 92 -2.30 -11.01 -6.73
N ALA A 93 -2.47 -12.04 -7.55
CA ALA A 93 -3.49 -13.06 -7.33
C ALA A 93 -3.29 -13.82 -6.01
N LYS A 94 -2.05 -14.19 -5.68
CA LYS A 94 -1.73 -14.87 -4.42
C LYS A 94 -1.92 -14.00 -3.19
N THR A 95 -1.77 -12.69 -3.33
CA THR A 95 -1.98 -11.71 -2.26
C THR A 95 -3.47 -11.45 -2.03
N LEU A 96 -4.19 -11.08 -3.10
CA LEU A 96 -5.61 -10.67 -3.01
C LEU A 96 -6.55 -11.87 -2.85
N TYR A 97 -6.32 -12.94 -3.61
CA TYR A 97 -7.20 -14.10 -3.66
C TYR A 97 -6.58 -15.30 -2.94
N SER A 98 -5.88 -15.05 -1.82
CA SER A 98 -5.03 -16.04 -1.17
C SER A 98 -5.75 -17.36 -0.82
N LYS A 99 -7.06 -17.33 -0.51
CA LYS A 99 -7.86 -18.53 -0.27
C LYS A 99 -7.98 -19.39 -1.54
N GLU A 100 -8.39 -18.77 -2.63
CA GLU A 100 -8.61 -19.41 -3.93
C GLU A 100 -7.28 -19.78 -4.61
N ALA A 101 -6.28 -18.90 -4.54
CA ALA A 101 -4.95 -19.10 -5.11
C ALA A 101 -4.09 -20.14 -4.37
N ARG A 102 -4.53 -20.60 -3.19
CA ARG A 102 -3.94 -21.71 -2.43
C ARG A 102 -4.72 -23.01 -2.54
N LYS A 103 -5.90 -23.03 -3.18
CA LYS A 103 -6.67 -24.27 -3.38
C LYS A 103 -5.84 -25.27 -4.18
N VAL A 104 -5.64 -26.45 -3.62
CA VAL A 104 -4.96 -27.53 -4.32
C VAL A 104 -6.01 -28.29 -5.13
N GLY A 105 -5.90 -28.21 -6.46
CA GLY A 105 -6.62 -29.09 -7.36
C GLY A 105 -6.01 -30.49 -7.34
N SER A 106 -6.80 -31.49 -7.70
CA SER A 106 -6.28 -32.84 -7.90
C SER A 106 -6.82 -33.44 -9.18
N GLY A 107 -5.97 -34.17 -9.89
CA GLY A 107 -6.30 -34.83 -11.14
C GLY A 107 -5.62 -36.19 -11.24
N ILE A 108 -6.05 -37.00 -12.20
CA ILE A 108 -5.43 -38.29 -12.50
C ILE A 108 -4.58 -38.09 -13.74
N ARG A 109 -3.28 -38.35 -13.65
CA ARG A 109 -2.39 -38.30 -14.82
C ARG A 109 -2.33 -39.69 -15.43
N ALA A 110 -2.50 -39.81 -16.74
CA ALA A 110 -2.47 -41.11 -17.42
C ALA A 110 -1.17 -41.87 -17.08
N GLY A 111 -1.31 -43.05 -16.46
CA GLY A 111 -0.18 -43.91 -16.05
C GLY A 111 0.56 -43.51 -14.76
N ARG A 112 0.20 -42.41 -14.08
CA ARG A 112 0.77 -42.02 -12.78
C ARG A 112 -0.35 -41.45 -11.91
N GLY A 113 -0.72 -42.16 -10.83
CA GLY A 113 -1.93 -41.99 -10.00
C GLY A 113 -2.49 -40.58 -9.71
N LYS A 114 -2.88 -40.32 -8.47
CA LYS A 114 -3.45 -39.00 -8.11
C LYS A 114 -2.32 -37.97 -8.06
N VAL A 115 -2.47 -36.88 -8.80
CA VAL A 115 -1.52 -35.76 -8.82
C VAL A 115 -2.23 -34.51 -8.35
N GLU A 116 -1.59 -33.79 -7.42
CA GLU A 116 -2.08 -32.51 -6.92
C GLU A 116 -1.39 -31.35 -7.65
N TYR A 117 -2.16 -30.33 -8.00
CA TYR A 117 -1.66 -29.14 -8.68
C TYR A 117 -2.29 -27.89 -8.07
N GLY A 118 -1.51 -26.80 -8.01
CA GLY A 118 -2.03 -25.50 -7.61
C GLY A 118 -3.04 -24.96 -8.64
N PRO A 119 -3.86 -23.99 -8.25
CA PRO A 119 -4.90 -23.46 -9.13
C PRO A 119 -4.27 -22.68 -10.28
N HIS A 120 -4.89 -22.73 -11.46
CA HIS A 120 -4.40 -22.01 -12.64
C HIS A 120 -4.66 -20.50 -12.46
N ILE A 121 -3.61 -19.77 -12.08
CA ILE A 121 -3.70 -18.36 -11.69
C ILE A 121 -4.29 -17.45 -12.80
N PRO A 122 -3.96 -17.60 -14.10
CA PRO A 122 -4.60 -16.80 -15.15
C PRO A 122 -6.12 -17.01 -15.26
N THR A 123 -6.63 -18.21 -14.92
CA THR A 123 -8.07 -18.44 -14.88
C THR A 123 -8.70 -17.74 -13.68
N LEU A 124 -8.07 -17.83 -12.51
CA LEU A 124 -8.53 -17.13 -11.31
C LEU A 124 -8.59 -15.61 -11.51
N LEU A 125 -7.63 -15.03 -12.23
CA LEU A 125 -7.66 -13.60 -12.55
C LEU A 125 -8.88 -13.21 -13.38
N LYS A 126 -9.19 -13.98 -14.43
CA LYS A 126 -10.40 -13.75 -15.25
C LYS A 126 -11.69 -13.86 -14.44
N GLN A 127 -11.76 -14.82 -13.52
CA GLN A 127 -12.92 -14.99 -12.64
C GLN A 127 -13.06 -13.83 -11.65
N ALA A 128 -11.95 -13.34 -11.09
CA ALA A 128 -11.96 -12.16 -10.23
C ALA A 128 -12.38 -10.89 -11.00
N GLU A 129 -11.85 -10.69 -12.21
CA GLU A 129 -12.21 -9.55 -13.07
C GLU A 129 -13.68 -9.61 -13.52
N GLY A 130 -14.25 -10.81 -13.62
CA GLY A 130 -15.68 -11.04 -13.87
C GLY A 130 -16.58 -10.95 -12.64
N GLY A 131 -16.02 -10.71 -11.44
CA GLY A 131 -16.78 -10.62 -10.18
C GLY A 131 -17.24 -11.95 -9.60
N GLU A 132 -16.69 -13.09 -10.04
CA GLU A 132 -17.08 -14.43 -9.58
C GLU A 132 -16.40 -14.86 -8.27
N LEU A 133 -15.44 -14.08 -7.77
CA LEU A 133 -14.57 -14.43 -6.63
C LEU A 133 -14.71 -13.50 -5.41
N ASP A 134 -15.71 -12.63 -5.39
CA ASP A 134 -16.05 -11.76 -4.24
C ASP A 134 -16.81 -12.51 -3.12
#